data_AF-A0AAD9G3F4-F1
#
_entry.id   AF-A0AAD9G3F4-F1
#
_cell.length_a   1.000
_cell.length_b   1.000
_cell.length_c   1.000
_cell.angle_alpha   90.00
_cell.angle_beta   90.00
_cell.angle_gamma   90.00
#
_symmetry.space_group_name_H-M   'P 1'
#
loop_
_entity.id
_entity.type
_entity.pdbx_description
1 polymer ?
#
loop_
_entity_poly.entity_id
_entity_poly.type
_entity_poly.pdbx_seq_one_letter_code
_entity_poly.pdbx_strand_id
1 'polypeptide(L)'
;MYGYKLECSVAYPGVAIDLSPHEPGSKSDLTMFLDRKAVHMDMLQKTVEELEIEDNGEGGVQHPLQWGVLVDKGYQGFEGSIRTIQPKRNLVVLN
;
A
#
# COMPACT_ATOMS: atom_id res chain seq x y z
N MET A 1 -5.39 -24.86 -14.25
CA MET A 1 -5.03 -23.69 -15.06
C MET A 1 -4.96 -22.51 -14.10
N TYR A 2 -3.76 -22.04 -13.75
CA TYR A 2 -3.64 -20.83 -12.93
C TYR A 2 -4.00 -19.66 -13.85
N GLY A 3 -5.02 -18.88 -13.49
CA GLY A 3 -5.42 -17.70 -14.27
C GLY A 3 -4.32 -16.64 -14.28
N TYR A 4 -4.59 -15.48 -14.87
CA TYR A 4 -3.70 -14.31 -14.75
C TYR A 4 -4.24 -13.36 -13.70
N LYS A 5 -3.35 -12.58 -13.09
CA LYS A 5 -3.73 -11.48 -12.21
C LYS A 5 -2.90 -10.23 -12.49
N LEU A 6 -3.43 -9.10 -12.03
CA LEU A 6 -2.86 -7.77 -12.13
C LEU A 6 -2.92 -7.14 -10.74
N GLU A 7 -1.87 -6.42 -10.38
CA GLU A 7 -1.88 -5.44 -9.31
C GLU A 7 -2.29 -4.07 -9.85
N CYS A 8 -3.18 -3.37 -9.13
CA CYS A 8 -3.66 -2.03 -9.44
C CYS A 8 -3.56 -1.16 -8.19
N SER A 9 -2.86 -0.02 -8.29
CA SER A 9 -2.84 0.99 -7.22
C SER A 9 -3.97 1.99 -7.44
N VAL A 10 -4.66 2.34 -6.35
CA VAL A 10 -5.85 3.20 -6.39
C VAL A 10 -5.70 4.34 -5.38
N ALA A 11 -5.91 5.57 -5.83
CA ALA A 11 -5.97 6.76 -4.99
C ALA A 11 -7.42 7.19 -4.75
N TYR A 12 -7.69 7.92 -3.67
CA TYR A 12 -9.01 8.52 -3.40
C TYR A 12 -9.43 9.46 -4.55
N PRO A 13 -10.71 9.45 -5.00
CA PRO A 13 -11.86 8.72 -4.47
C PRO A 13 -12.10 7.31 -5.07
N GLY A 14 -11.11 6.71 -5.73
CA GLY A 14 -11.23 5.42 -6.40
C GLY A 14 -10.62 5.40 -7.80
N VAL A 15 -9.61 6.25 -8.05
CA VAL A 15 -8.96 6.38 -9.35
C VAL A 15 -7.75 5.47 -9.42
N ALA A 16 -7.70 4.60 -10.42
CA ALA A 16 -6.52 3.80 -10.71
C ALA A 16 -5.37 4.72 -11.16
N ILE A 17 -4.26 4.69 -10.43
CA ILE A 17 -3.07 5.52 -10.70
C ILE A 17 -1.90 4.70 -11.25
N ASP A 18 -1.95 3.38 -11.11
CA ASP A 18 -0.93 2.47 -11.61
C ASP A 18 -1.52 1.09 -11.86
N LEU A 19 -1.06 0.42 -12.91
CA LEU A 19 -1.44 -0.94 -13.25
C LEU A 19 -0.20 -1.72 -13.68
N SER A 20 0.01 -2.86 -13.05
CA SER A 20 1.09 -3.79 -13.41
C SER A 20 0.83 -4.50 -14.75
N PRO A 21 1.87 -5.06 -15.39
CA PRO A 21 1.71 -6.10 -16.40
C PRO A 21 1.03 -7.35 -15.82
N HIS A 22 0.47 -8.19 -16.69
CA HIS A 22 -0.14 -9.44 -16.27
C HIS A 22 0.90 -10.41 -15.69
N GLU A 23 0.54 -11.07 -14.60
CA GLU A 23 1.37 -12.06 -13.93
C GLU A 23 0.62 -13.39 -13.80
N PRO A 24 1.34 -14.53 -13.77
CA PRO A 24 0.73 -15.82 -13.49
C PRO A 24 0.02 -15.80 -12.13
N GLY A 25 -1.19 -16.34 -12.06
CA GLY A 25 -1.99 -16.39 -10.83
C GLY A 25 -1.35 -17.20 -9.71
N SER A 26 -0.32 -18.00 -10.01
CA SER A 26 0.51 -18.71 -9.04
C SER A 26 1.54 -17.82 -8.34
N LYS A 27 1.88 -16.64 -8.88
CA LYS A 27 2.78 -15.68 -8.23
C LYS A 27 2.08 -15.14 -6.99
N SER A 28 2.77 -14.97 -5.87
CA SER A 28 2.15 -14.40 -4.66
C SER A 28 1.81 -12.92 -4.86
N ASP A 29 0.71 -12.45 -4.28
CA ASP A 29 0.33 -11.01 -4.28
C ASP A 29 1.45 -10.16 -3.67
N LEU A 30 2.05 -10.63 -2.56
CA LEU A 30 3.18 -9.96 -1.92
C LEU A 30 4.38 -9.84 -2.85
N THR A 31 4.68 -10.87 -3.64
CA THR A 31 5.79 -10.82 -4.60
C THR A 31 5.54 -9.77 -5.68
N MET A 32 4.31 -9.68 -6.21
CA MET A 32 3.96 -8.66 -7.20
C MET A 32 4.16 -7.24 -6.67
N PHE A 33 3.66 -6.98 -5.45
CA PHE A 33 3.83 -5.68 -4.79
C PHE A 33 5.30 -5.34 -4.53
N LEU A 34 6.11 -6.31 -4.11
CA LEU A 34 7.54 -6.09 -3.84
C LEU A 34 8.36 -5.86 -5.10
N ASP A 35 8.04 -6.55 -6.20
CA ASP A 35 8.70 -6.32 -7.49
C ASP A 35 8.49 -4.87 -7.97
N ARG A 36 7.40 -4.23 -7.53
CA ARG A 36 7.05 -2.84 -7.84
C ARG A 36 7.40 -1.83 -6.75
N LYS A 37 8.17 -2.22 -5.73
CA LYS A 37 8.54 -1.37 -4.58
C LYS A 37 9.05 0.02 -4.98
N ALA A 38 9.89 0.12 -6.00
CA ALA A 38 10.45 1.40 -6.45
C ALA A 38 9.36 2.35 -6.98
N VAL A 39 8.38 1.81 -7.70
CA VAL A 39 7.23 2.59 -8.22
C VAL A 39 6.37 3.09 -7.07
N HIS A 40 6.05 2.22 -6.10
CA HIS A 40 5.30 2.61 -4.91
C HIS A 40 6.04 3.70 -4.11
N MET A 41 7.35 3.58 -3.96
CA MET A 41 8.17 4.55 -3.23
C MET A 41 8.15 5.95 -3.85
N ASP A 42 8.10 6.01 -5.18
CA ASP A 42 7.99 7.26 -5.93
C ASP A 42 6.59 7.87 -5.77
N MET A 43 5.54 7.06 -5.97
CA MET A 43 4.14 7.48 -5.87
C MET A 43 3.71 7.92 -4.46
N LEU A 44 4.41 7.45 -3.42
CA LEU A 44 4.10 7.82 -2.03
C LEU A 44 4.82 9.07 -1.56
N GLN A 45 5.76 9.65 -2.32
CA GLN A 45 6.44 10.88 -1.88
C GLN A 45 5.43 12.02 -1.75
N LYS A 46 5.44 12.67 -0.60
CA LYS A 46 4.67 13.89 -0.39
C LYS A 46 5.29 15.04 -1.18
N THR A 47 4.46 15.87 -1.78
CA THR A 47 4.92 17.18 -2.28
C THR A 47 5.23 18.12 -1.11
N VAL A 48 5.89 19.24 -1.38
CA VAL A 48 6.22 20.24 -0.34
C VAL A 48 4.94 20.76 0.34
N GLU A 49 3.88 20.96 -0.43
CA GLU A 49 2.57 21.40 0.05
C GLU A 49 1.88 20.33 0.90
N GLU A 50 2.04 19.05 0.53
CA GLU A 50 1.45 17.93 1.26
C GLU A 50 2.12 17.65 2.61
N LEU A 51 3.35 18.17 2.84
CA LEU A 51 4.03 18.08 4.13
C LEU A 51 3.30 18.87 5.23
N GLU A 52 2.49 19.86 4.86
CA GLU A 52 1.67 20.64 5.81
C GLU A 52 0.37 19.92 6.20
N ILE A 53 0.00 18.86 5.48
CA ILE A 53 -1.21 18.08 5.76
C ILE A 53 -0.94 17.17 6.97
N GLU A 54 -1.79 17.31 7.99
CA GLU A 54 -1.71 16.48 9.18
C GLU A 54 -1.93 15.00 8.85
N ASP A 55 -0.93 14.19 9.16
CA ASP A 55 -0.90 12.77 8.86
C ASP A 55 -0.85 11.94 10.14
N ASN A 56 -2.04 11.58 10.62
CA ASN A 56 -2.23 10.74 11.80
C ASN A 56 -2.22 9.23 11.47
N GLY A 57 -1.83 8.85 10.25
CA GLY A 57 -1.79 7.46 9.83
C GLY A 57 -0.65 6.68 10.49
N GLU A 58 -0.82 5.36 10.63
CA GLU A 58 0.22 4.47 11.16
C GLU A 58 1.55 4.64 10.42
N GLY A 59 2.67 4.74 11.15
CA GLY A 59 3.99 4.95 10.58
C GLY A 59 4.30 6.38 10.11
N GLY A 60 3.39 7.36 10.31
CA GLY A 60 3.56 8.72 9.80
C GLY A 60 4.75 9.48 10.38
N VAL A 61 5.02 9.29 11.68
CA VAL A 61 6.18 9.92 12.35
C VAL A 61 7.51 9.33 11.85
N GLN A 62 7.53 8.04 11.54
CA GLN A 62 8.73 7.35 11.04
C GLN A 62 8.99 7.61 9.55
N HIS A 63 7.95 7.96 8.81
CA HIS A 63 7.98 8.21 7.37
C HIS A 63 7.32 9.57 7.02
N PRO A 64 7.86 10.69 7.53
CA PRO A 64 7.18 12.00 7.43
C PRO A 64 7.05 12.50 5.99
N LEU A 65 7.95 12.07 5.11
CA LEU A 65 7.98 12.44 3.68
C LEU A 65 7.08 11.56 2.80
N GLN A 66 6.39 10.57 3.36
CA GLN A 66 5.67 9.58 2.58
C GLN A 66 4.22 9.41 3.03
N TRP A 67 3.31 9.28 2.08
CA TRP A 67 1.99 8.72 2.33
C TRP A 67 2.07 7.23 2.70
N GLY A 68 0.98 6.69 3.26
CA GLY A 68 0.87 5.28 3.62
C GLY A 68 0.07 4.48 2.61
N VAL A 69 0.51 3.24 2.31
CA VAL A 69 -0.25 2.30 1.48
C VAL A 69 -1.23 1.53 2.37
N LEU A 70 -2.52 1.56 2.02
CA LEU A 70 -3.49 0.62 2.58
C LEU A 70 -3.25 -0.76 1.94
N VAL A 71 -2.85 -1.74 2.74
CA VAL A 71 -2.55 -3.08 2.24
C VAL A 71 -3.56 -4.10 2.75
N ASP A 72 -3.87 -5.12 1.95
CA ASP A 72 -4.71 -6.22 2.39
C ASP A 72 -4.00 -7.10 3.43
N LYS A 73 -4.79 -7.89 4.18
CA LYS A 73 -4.27 -8.81 5.21
C LYS A 73 -3.24 -9.83 4.68
N GLY A 74 -3.29 -10.15 3.38
CA GLY A 74 -2.32 -11.04 2.71
C GLY A 74 -0.91 -10.46 2.59
N TYR A 75 -0.72 -9.17 2.88
CA TYR A 75 0.56 -8.46 2.82
C TYR A 75 1.20 -8.25 4.21
N GLN A 76 0.69 -8.92 5.25
CA GLN A 76 1.26 -8.88 6.60
C GLN A 76 2.64 -9.60 6.65
N GLY A 77 3.61 -9.02 7.36
CA GLY A 77 4.95 -9.61 7.55
C GLY A 77 6.12 -8.83 6.91
N PHE A 78 5.87 -7.62 6.40
CA PHE A 78 6.88 -6.76 5.80
C PHE A 78 7.09 -5.49 6.64
N GLU A 79 7.99 -5.57 7.63
CA GLU A 79 8.37 -4.40 8.44
C GLU A 79 9.61 -3.73 7.82
N GLY A 80 9.51 -2.44 7.53
CA GLY A 80 10.69 -1.56 7.36
C GLY A 80 11.07 -1.16 5.94
N SER A 81 10.28 -1.49 4.92
CA SER A 81 10.66 -1.17 3.54
C SER A 81 9.68 -0.35 2.72
N ILE A 82 8.40 -0.26 3.06
CA ILE A 82 7.38 0.70 2.57
C ILE A 82 6.48 1.02 3.77
N ARG A 83 6.02 2.27 3.92
CA ARG A 83 5.04 2.62 4.95
C ARG A 83 3.69 1.99 4.61
N THR A 84 3.35 0.90 5.29
CA THR A 84 2.05 0.22 5.14
C THR A 84 1.13 0.53 6.30
N ILE A 85 -0.14 0.82 6.01
CA ILE A 85 -1.21 0.93 6.99
C ILE A 85 -2.01 -0.36 6.94
N GLN A 86 -1.95 -1.13 8.03
CA GLN A 86 -2.57 -2.45 8.12
C GLN A 86 -4.01 -2.32 8.63
N PRO A 87 -5.00 -2.93 7.94
CA PRO A 87 -6.37 -3.00 8.43
C PRO A 87 -6.41 -3.73 9.78
N LYS A 88 -6.81 -3.03 10.83
CA LYS A 88 -7.04 -3.62 12.15
C LYS A 88 -8.47 -4.14 12.20
N ARG A 89 -8.65 -5.39 12.64
CA ARG A 89 -10.00 -5.84 13.05
C ARG A 89 -10.36 -5.06 14.31
N ASN A 90 -11.35 -4.21 14.22
CA ASN A 90 -12.03 -3.70 15.40
C ASN A 90 -12.88 -4.85 15.95
N LEU A 91 -12.43 -5.50 17.02
CA LEU A 91 -13.36 -6.20 17.90
C LEU A 91 -14.21 -5.11 18.52
N VAL A 92 -15.45 -4.94 18.03
CA VAL A 92 -16.45 -4.17 18.76
C VAL A 92 -16.75 -5.00 20.02
N VAL A 93 -16.05 -4.70 21.12
CA VAL A 93 -16.52 -5.11 22.44
C VAL A 93 -17.67 -4.17 22.75
N LEU A 94 -18.89 -4.64 22.49
CA LEU A 94 -20.09 -4.00 23.02
C LEU A 94 -20.02 -4.14 24.54
N ASN A 95 -19.72 -3.03 25.22
CA ASN A 95 -19.96 -2.87 26.65
C ASN A 95 -21.35 -2.29 26.87
#